data_AF-A0A352DRU8-F1
#
_entry.id   AF-A0A352DRU8-F1
#
_cell.length_a   1.000
_cell.length_b   1.000
_cell.length_c   1.000
_cell.angle_alpha   90.00
_cell.angle_beta   90.00
_cell.angle_gamma   90.00
#
_symmetry.space_group_name_H-M   'P 1'
#
loop_
_entity.id
_entity.type
_entity.pdbx_description
1 polymer ?
#
loop_
_entity_poly.entity_id
_entity_poly.type
_entity_poly.pdbx_seq_one_letter_code
_entity_poly.pdbx_strand_id
1 'polypeptide(L)'
;MPDPFSILMNRFLAWFNNQVAYVPDDVQESMDTATEAAAAAPPATGLLVNTGSMCLCNKGIAPMPLAAGVPTVMASGTPSFNKLNATPLEAVPSFTMCTSTSNPEVAAATSAAMGVLTPMPCVPVIPTMQWSGTSTVVNIAGQPAVTDKSSITCQWGGTIKIITTANMTVKLN
;
A
#
# COMPACT_ATOMS: atom_id res chain seq x y z
N MET A 1 37.47 -42.40 2.03
CA MET A 1 37.48 -41.35 3.08
C MET A 1 37.30 -40.02 2.37
N PRO A 2 36.20 -39.29 2.59
CA PRO A 2 36.01 -38.00 1.92
C PRO A 2 37.01 -36.97 2.47
N ASP A 3 37.49 -36.11 1.58
CA ASP A 3 38.52 -35.11 1.82
C ASP A 3 38.00 -33.96 2.72
N PRO A 4 38.87 -33.36 3.57
CA PRO A 4 38.47 -32.37 4.56
C PRO A 4 37.91 -31.07 3.96
N PHE A 5 38.22 -30.77 2.69
CA PHE A 5 37.72 -29.57 2.01
C PHE A 5 36.25 -29.72 1.59
N SER A 6 35.87 -30.90 1.08
CA SER A 6 34.47 -31.24 0.78
C SER A 6 33.57 -31.24 2.02
N ILE A 7 34.09 -31.63 3.17
CA ILE A 7 33.35 -31.57 4.44
C ILE A 7 33.11 -30.12 4.87
N LEU A 8 34.11 -29.25 4.71
CA LEU A 8 33.97 -27.84 5.06
C LEU A 8 33.00 -27.12 4.12
N MET A 9 33.07 -27.39 2.81
CA MET A 9 32.16 -26.83 1.81
C MET A 9 30.70 -27.28 2.03
N ASN A 10 30.47 -28.56 2.34
CA ASN A 10 29.12 -29.06 2.66
C ASN A 10 28.55 -28.45 3.94
N ARG A 11 29.39 -28.16 4.94
CA ARG A 11 28.93 -27.48 6.18
C ARG A 11 28.68 -25.99 5.95
N PHE A 12 29.42 -25.36 5.06
CA PHE A 12 29.22 -23.96 4.68
C PHE A 12 27.94 -23.79 3.83
N LEU A 13 27.69 -24.70 2.88
CA LEU A 13 26.44 -24.77 2.13
C LEU A 13 25.25 -25.09 3.05
N ALA A 14 25.39 -26.03 4.00
CA ALA A 14 24.35 -26.31 4.98
C ALA A 14 24.05 -25.11 5.90
N TRP A 15 25.07 -24.31 6.24
CA TRP A 15 24.89 -23.08 7.01
C TRP A 15 24.20 -21.98 6.19
N PHE A 16 24.60 -21.78 4.93
CA PHE A 16 23.94 -20.84 4.01
C PHE A 16 22.49 -21.23 3.72
N ASN A 17 22.21 -22.52 3.53
CA ASN A 17 20.86 -23.03 3.30
C ASN A 17 19.98 -22.97 4.57
N ASN A 18 20.59 -22.82 5.75
CA ASN A 18 19.93 -22.64 7.05
C ASN A 18 19.81 -21.17 7.46
N GLN A 19 20.14 -20.22 6.57
CA GLN A 19 19.86 -18.79 6.77
C GLN A 19 18.55 -18.33 6.11
N VAL A 20 17.83 -19.21 5.40
CA VAL A 20 16.40 -19.02 5.18
C VAL A 20 15.76 -19.20 6.55
N ALA A 21 15.35 -18.08 7.15
CA ALA A 21 14.84 -18.02 8.51
C ALA A 21 13.87 -19.17 8.80
N TYR A 22 14.13 -19.94 9.86
CA TYR A 22 13.07 -20.64 10.57
C TYR A 22 12.10 -19.56 11.06
N VAL A 23 11.07 -19.32 10.25
CA VAL A 23 9.88 -18.59 10.67
C VAL A 23 9.13 -19.59 11.54
N PRO A 24 9.02 -19.35 12.85
CA PRO A 24 8.31 -20.28 13.72
C PRO A 24 6.85 -20.37 13.24
N ASP A 25 6.23 -21.56 13.38
CA ASP A 25 4.94 -21.88 12.76
C ASP A 25 3.83 -20.87 13.11
N ASP A 26 3.93 -20.18 14.26
CA ASP A 26 3.04 -19.10 14.70
C ASP A 26 3.13 -17.84 13.82
N VAL A 27 4.33 -17.51 13.32
CA VAL A 27 4.53 -16.41 12.38
C VAL A 27 4.14 -16.84 10.97
N GLN A 28 4.37 -18.11 10.60
CA GLN A 28 3.93 -18.66 9.31
C GLN A 28 2.41 -18.65 9.19
N GLU A 29 1.67 -19.07 10.22
CA GLU A 29 0.20 -19.00 10.25
C GLU A 29 -0.32 -17.54 10.19
N SER A 30 0.41 -16.59 10.79
CA SER A 30 0.09 -15.16 10.69
C SER A 30 0.34 -14.56 9.29
N MET A 31 1.31 -15.10 8.55
CA MET A 31 1.61 -14.72 7.17
C MET A 31 0.69 -15.41 6.17
N ASP A 32 0.29 -16.65 6.44
CA ASP A 32 -0.65 -17.42 5.63
C ASP A 32 -2.08 -16.88 5.80
N THR A 33 -2.49 -16.50 7.02
CA THR A 33 -3.76 -15.78 7.25
C THR A 33 -3.75 -14.37 6.66
N ALA A 34 -2.60 -13.66 6.62
CA ALA A 34 -2.48 -12.39 5.91
C ALA A 34 -2.60 -12.55 4.38
N THR A 35 -2.18 -13.71 3.85
CA THR A 35 -2.27 -14.02 2.42
C THR A 35 -3.66 -14.53 2.04
N GLU A 36 -4.33 -15.29 2.90
CA GLU A 36 -5.72 -15.75 2.71
C GLU A 36 -6.77 -14.65 2.98
N ALA A 37 -6.49 -13.67 3.85
CA ALA A 37 -7.34 -12.49 4.02
C ALA A 37 -7.36 -11.59 2.77
N ALA A 38 -6.29 -11.59 1.96
CA ALA A 38 -6.28 -10.93 0.66
C ALA A 38 -7.10 -11.70 -0.39
N ALA A 39 -7.29 -13.01 -0.23
CA ALA A 39 -8.03 -13.87 -1.16
C ALA A 39 -9.54 -13.91 -0.90
N ALA A 40 -10.00 -13.61 0.33
CA ALA A 40 -11.41 -13.68 0.73
C ALA A 40 -12.17 -12.34 0.61
N ALA A 41 -11.57 -11.30 0.02
CA ALA A 41 -12.33 -10.09 -0.30
C ALA A 41 -13.40 -10.45 -1.34
N PRO A 42 -14.70 -10.11 -1.11
CA PRO A 42 -15.74 -10.33 -2.10
C PRO A 42 -15.30 -9.72 -3.43
N PRO A 43 -15.70 -10.25 -4.60
CA PRO A 43 -15.33 -9.68 -5.88
C PRO A 43 -15.65 -8.19 -5.81
N ALA A 44 -14.61 -7.35 -5.86
CA ALA A 44 -14.79 -5.92 -5.67
C ALA A 44 -15.50 -5.38 -6.91
N THR A 45 -16.82 -5.53 -6.89
CA THR A 45 -17.78 -4.90 -7.78
C THR A 45 -17.76 -3.42 -7.39
N GLY A 46 -17.23 -2.62 -8.29
CA GLY A 46 -16.84 -1.25 -7.96
C GLY A 46 -16.49 -0.45 -9.20
N LEU A 47 -16.42 0.86 -9.03
CA LEU A 47 -16.00 1.76 -10.09
C LEU A 47 -14.48 1.71 -10.19
N LEU A 48 -13.97 1.60 -11.42
CA LEU A 48 -12.54 1.64 -11.66
C LEU A 48 -11.97 3.01 -11.28
N VAL A 49 -10.79 2.99 -10.65
CA VAL A 49 -10.09 4.19 -10.24
C VAL A 49 -9.10 4.58 -11.33
N ASN A 50 -9.21 5.82 -11.78
CA ASN A 50 -8.36 6.39 -12.83
C ASN A 50 -7.64 7.64 -12.31
N THR A 51 -6.62 8.06 -13.05
CA THR A 51 -5.96 9.36 -12.83
C THR A 51 -7.00 10.49 -12.78
N GLY A 52 -6.90 11.35 -11.77
CA GLY A 52 -7.87 12.41 -11.47
C GLY A 52 -8.96 12.03 -10.47
N SER A 53 -9.00 10.77 -10.02
CA SER A 53 -9.92 10.36 -8.95
C SER A 53 -9.53 11.03 -7.64
N MET A 54 -10.52 11.48 -6.86
CA MET A 54 -10.25 12.15 -5.58
C MET A 54 -10.17 11.12 -4.46
N CYS A 55 -9.20 11.32 -3.58
CA CYS A 55 -9.02 10.54 -2.37
C CYS A 55 -8.99 11.46 -1.14
N LEU A 56 -9.36 10.90 0.00
CA LEU A 56 -9.39 11.58 1.29
C LEU A 56 -8.67 10.73 2.34
N CYS A 57 -7.70 11.34 3.01
CA CYS A 57 -7.10 10.78 4.21
C CYS A 57 -7.88 11.25 5.44
N ASN A 58 -8.25 10.35 6.35
CA ASN A 58 -8.89 10.70 7.62
C ASN A 58 -8.02 11.56 8.55
N LYS A 59 -6.70 11.62 8.32
CA LYS A 59 -5.76 12.49 9.04
C LYS A 59 -5.35 13.72 8.25
N GLY A 60 -5.83 13.85 7.01
CA GLY A 60 -5.62 15.00 6.13
C GLY A 60 -6.73 16.04 6.25
N ILE A 61 -6.49 17.26 5.77
CA ILE A 61 -7.48 18.34 5.80
C ILE A 61 -8.26 18.47 4.49
N ALA A 62 -7.65 18.12 3.36
CA ALA A 62 -8.23 18.31 2.04
C ALA A 62 -8.24 17.03 1.20
N PRO A 63 -9.28 16.81 0.37
CA PRO A 63 -9.25 15.78 -0.66
C PRO A 63 -8.28 16.16 -1.77
N MET A 64 -7.59 15.17 -2.33
CA MET A 64 -6.56 15.38 -3.35
C MET A 64 -6.71 14.38 -4.51
N PRO A 65 -6.38 14.79 -5.75
CA PRO A 65 -6.48 13.93 -6.92
C PRO A 65 -5.31 12.94 -6.97
N LEU A 66 -5.61 11.68 -7.26
CA LEU A 66 -4.64 10.61 -7.50
C LEU A 66 -4.10 10.70 -8.94
N ALA A 67 -2.82 10.40 -9.15
CA ALA A 67 -2.19 10.34 -10.47
C ALA A 67 -1.56 8.97 -10.70
N ALA A 68 -1.97 8.19 -11.71
CA ALA A 68 -1.43 6.84 -11.84
C ALA A 68 -0.04 6.87 -12.51
N GLY A 69 1.00 6.41 -11.80
CA GLY A 69 2.36 6.18 -12.33
C GLY A 69 2.47 4.90 -13.19
N VAL A 70 3.65 4.64 -13.75
CA VAL A 70 3.89 3.47 -14.63
C VAL A 70 4.16 2.20 -13.78
N PRO A 71 3.68 0.99 -14.16
CA PRO A 71 2.91 0.62 -15.34
C PRO A 71 1.38 0.77 -15.16
N THR A 72 0.73 1.40 -16.13
CA THR A 72 -0.73 1.58 -16.18
C THR A 72 -1.32 1.03 -17.47
N VAL A 73 -2.57 0.58 -17.39
CA VAL A 73 -3.41 0.36 -18.58
C VAL A 73 -4.36 1.55 -18.70
N MET A 74 -4.62 1.98 -19.92
CA MET A 74 -5.59 3.03 -20.20
C MET A 74 -7.00 2.43 -20.18
N ALA A 75 -7.86 2.87 -19.25
CA ALA A 75 -9.29 2.62 -19.34
C ALA A 75 -10.02 3.95 -19.60
N SER A 76 -10.89 3.96 -20.59
CA SER A 76 -11.60 5.17 -21.03
C SER A 76 -10.68 6.36 -21.33
N GLY A 77 -9.50 6.10 -21.91
CA GLY A 77 -8.55 7.15 -22.29
C GLY A 77 -7.74 7.77 -21.15
N THR A 78 -7.85 7.26 -19.92
CA THR A 78 -7.01 7.70 -18.78
C THR A 78 -6.30 6.53 -18.11
N PRO A 79 -5.09 6.75 -17.55
CA PRO A 79 -4.36 5.69 -16.85
C PRO A 79 -5.13 5.21 -15.63
N SER A 80 -5.32 3.89 -15.52
CA SER A 80 -6.05 3.23 -14.44
C SER A 80 -5.12 2.69 -13.37
N PHE A 81 -5.57 2.76 -12.11
CA PHE A 81 -4.81 2.32 -10.96
C PHE A 81 -4.77 0.79 -10.84
N ASN A 82 -3.58 0.27 -10.61
CA ASN A 82 -3.36 -1.12 -10.19
C ASN A 82 -2.99 -1.18 -8.70
N LYS A 83 -2.99 -2.38 -8.11
CA LYS A 83 -2.66 -2.61 -6.70
C LYS A 83 -1.33 -2.01 -6.25
N LEU A 84 -0.34 -1.93 -7.15
CA LEU A 84 1.01 -1.43 -6.87
C LEU A 84 1.17 0.08 -7.12
N ASN A 85 0.17 0.77 -7.68
CA ASN A 85 0.18 2.22 -7.91
C ASN A 85 -0.04 2.99 -6.60
N ALA A 86 0.90 2.86 -5.67
CA ALA A 86 0.85 3.42 -4.33
C ALA A 86 2.15 4.17 -3.95
N THR A 87 2.97 4.51 -4.94
CA THR A 87 4.19 5.31 -4.73
C THR A 87 3.84 6.66 -4.08
N PRO A 88 4.43 7.00 -2.93
CA PRO A 88 4.29 8.32 -2.33
C PRO A 88 4.70 9.45 -3.29
N LEU A 89 3.98 10.57 -3.24
CA LEU A 89 4.22 11.80 -4.03
C LEU A 89 4.01 11.67 -5.56
N GLU A 90 4.15 10.47 -6.13
CA GLU A 90 3.83 10.21 -7.53
C GLU A 90 2.38 9.74 -7.68
N ALA A 91 2.03 8.65 -7.00
CA ALA A 91 0.70 8.05 -7.12
C ALA A 91 -0.30 8.60 -6.09
N VAL A 92 0.19 8.76 -4.86
CA VAL A 92 -0.59 9.27 -3.73
C VAL A 92 -0.02 10.63 -3.32
N PRO A 93 -0.77 11.74 -3.52
CA PRO A 93 -0.31 13.07 -3.18
C PRO A 93 -0.32 13.31 -1.66
N SER A 94 0.24 14.45 -1.24
CA SER A 94 0.12 14.94 0.13
C SER A 94 -1.28 15.52 0.40
N PHE A 95 -1.85 15.24 1.58
CA PHE A 95 -3.19 15.71 1.98
C PHE A 95 -3.16 17.08 2.68
N THR A 96 -2.30 17.98 2.20
CA THR A 96 -2.01 19.32 2.76
C THR A 96 -1.39 19.27 4.15
N MET A 97 -2.15 18.98 5.21
CA MET A 97 -1.67 18.91 6.60
C MET A 97 -2.09 17.60 7.26
N CYS A 98 -1.20 17.01 8.05
CA CYS A 98 -1.47 15.84 8.87
C CYS A 98 -1.79 16.24 10.32
N THR A 99 -2.80 15.60 10.92
CA THR A 99 -3.15 15.75 12.34
C THR A 99 -2.71 14.57 13.20
N SER A 100 -1.94 13.64 12.65
CA SER A 100 -1.50 12.44 13.38
C SER A 100 -0.20 12.68 14.13
N THR A 101 -0.19 12.38 15.43
CA THR A 101 1.01 12.42 16.29
C THR A 101 2.02 11.31 15.96
N SER A 102 1.65 10.34 15.13
CA SER A 102 2.59 9.35 14.59
C SER A 102 3.51 9.93 13.51
N ASN A 103 3.18 11.09 12.93
CA ASN A 103 4.11 11.81 12.07
C ASN A 103 5.15 12.53 12.97
N PRO A 104 6.45 12.24 12.84
CA PRO A 104 7.49 12.84 13.69
C PRO A 104 7.50 14.38 13.65
N GLU A 105 7.14 15.00 12.53
CA GLU A 105 7.06 16.46 12.42
C GLU A 105 5.90 17.03 13.24
N VAL A 106 4.72 16.39 13.18
CA VAL A 106 3.55 16.77 14.00
C VAL A 106 3.85 16.54 15.48
N ALA A 107 4.52 15.45 15.83
CA ALA A 107 4.91 15.16 17.21
C ALA A 107 5.87 16.22 17.77
N ALA A 108 6.89 16.60 17.00
CA ALA A 108 7.86 17.63 17.38
C ALA A 108 7.22 19.01 17.47
N ALA A 109 6.31 19.35 16.54
CA ALA A 109 5.60 20.62 16.58
C ALA A 109 4.62 20.69 17.76
N THR A 110 3.95 19.57 18.07
CA THR A 110 3.03 19.46 19.21
C THR A 110 3.79 19.59 20.53
N SER A 111 4.97 18.98 20.65
CA SER A 111 5.81 19.15 21.84
C SER A 111 6.34 20.58 21.98
N ALA A 112 6.73 21.22 20.87
CA ALA A 112 7.12 22.64 20.85
C ALA A 112 5.97 23.59 21.19
N ALA A 113 4.73 23.21 20.86
CA ALA A 113 3.52 23.97 21.18
C ALA A 113 2.91 23.58 22.54
N MET A 114 3.72 23.05 23.47
CA MET A 114 3.28 22.69 24.83
C MET A 114 2.11 21.68 24.86
N GLY A 115 2.05 20.78 23.88
CA GLY A 115 1.01 19.76 23.76
C GLY A 115 -0.18 20.16 22.89
N VAL A 116 -0.20 21.36 22.31
CA VAL A 116 -1.25 21.77 21.36
C VAL A 116 -0.98 21.14 19.99
N LEU A 117 -1.96 20.40 19.47
CA LEU A 117 -1.84 19.75 18.17
C LEU A 117 -1.63 20.80 17.07
N THR A 118 -0.43 20.82 16.50
CA THR A 118 -0.05 21.71 15.41
C THR A 118 0.06 20.91 14.12
N PRO A 119 -0.90 21.09 13.18
CA PRO A 119 -0.86 20.38 11.92
C PRO A 119 0.38 20.77 11.11
N MET A 120 1.14 19.76 10.68
CA MET A 120 2.34 19.91 9.87
C MET A 120 2.13 19.27 8.48
N PRO A 121 2.89 19.67 7.45
CA PRO A 121 2.75 19.12 6.11
C PRO A 121 2.88 17.59 6.11
N CYS A 122 1.98 16.92 5.38
CA CYS A 122 1.94 15.46 5.35
C CYS A 122 2.79 14.93 4.19
N VAL A 123 3.90 14.24 4.49
CA VAL A 123 4.55 13.36 3.51
C VAL A 123 4.01 11.93 3.72
N PRO A 124 3.24 11.38 2.77
CA PRO A 124 2.67 10.05 2.93
C PRO A 124 3.77 9.00 2.90
N VAL A 125 3.93 8.23 3.96
CA VAL A 125 4.80 7.05 3.96
C VAL A 125 3.92 5.82 3.95
N ILE A 126 4.01 5.03 2.88
CA ILE A 126 3.14 3.86 2.66
C ILE A 126 4.04 2.61 2.68
N PRO A 127 4.09 1.87 3.80
CA PRO A 127 5.07 0.81 3.99
C PRO A 127 4.82 -0.39 3.09
N THR A 128 3.56 -0.71 2.80
CA THR A 128 3.18 -1.85 1.96
C THR A 128 3.25 -1.53 0.47
N MET A 129 3.28 -0.24 0.09
CA MET A 129 3.13 0.23 -1.30
C MET A 129 2.03 -0.53 -2.08
N GLN A 130 0.94 -0.88 -1.40
CA GLN A 130 -0.12 -1.71 -1.98
C GLN A 130 -1.49 -1.23 -1.52
N TRP A 131 -2.43 -1.18 -2.46
CA TRP A 131 -3.84 -0.95 -2.17
C TRP A 131 -4.49 -2.21 -1.59
N SER A 132 -5.28 -2.03 -0.53
CA SER A 132 -6.11 -3.07 0.07
C SER A 132 -7.53 -3.00 -0.49
N GLY A 133 -8.22 -4.14 -0.56
CA GLY A 133 -9.58 -4.22 -1.11
C GLY A 133 -9.63 -3.96 -2.62
N THR A 134 -8.68 -4.54 -3.36
CA THR A 134 -8.61 -4.48 -4.84
C THR A 134 -9.47 -5.57 -5.48
N SER A 135 -9.73 -5.45 -6.79
CA SER A 135 -10.54 -6.44 -7.53
C SER A 135 -9.80 -7.77 -7.67
N THR A 136 -10.49 -8.88 -7.42
CA THR A 136 -9.97 -10.24 -7.62
C THR A 136 -10.22 -10.78 -9.03
N VAL A 137 -11.03 -10.09 -9.84
CA VAL A 137 -11.49 -10.55 -11.16
C VAL A 137 -10.77 -9.82 -12.29
N VAL A 138 -10.53 -8.51 -12.13
CA VAL A 138 -9.97 -7.67 -13.20
C VAL A 138 -8.55 -7.25 -12.85
N ASN A 139 -7.64 -7.57 -13.76
CA ASN A 139 -6.23 -7.21 -13.64
C ASN A 139 -5.87 -6.09 -14.63
N ILE A 140 -5.10 -5.12 -14.15
CA ILE A 140 -4.47 -4.04 -14.91
C ILE A 140 -2.97 -4.28 -14.89
N ALA A 141 -2.36 -4.42 -16.06
CA ALA A 141 -0.92 -4.69 -16.20
C ALA A 141 -0.43 -5.89 -15.37
N GLY A 142 -1.25 -6.95 -15.26
CA GLY A 142 -0.93 -8.16 -14.50
C GLY A 142 -1.12 -8.05 -12.98
N GLN A 143 -1.65 -6.92 -12.48
CA GLN A 143 -1.93 -6.69 -11.07
C GLN A 143 -3.42 -6.39 -10.84
N PRO A 144 -4.00 -6.72 -9.67
CA PRO A 144 -5.39 -6.41 -9.34
C PRO A 144 -5.77 -4.94 -9.58
N ALA A 145 -6.92 -4.70 -10.19
CA ALA A 145 -7.43 -3.35 -10.42
C ALA A 145 -7.89 -2.69 -9.11
N VAL A 146 -7.62 -1.39 -8.95
CA VAL A 146 -8.10 -0.62 -7.79
C VAL A 146 -9.53 -0.13 -8.05
N THR A 147 -10.37 -0.24 -7.03
CA THR A 147 -11.79 0.16 -7.07
C THR A 147 -12.07 1.27 -6.08
N ASP A 148 -13.24 1.90 -6.19
CA ASP A 148 -13.77 2.89 -5.23
C ASP A 148 -13.79 2.41 -3.77
N LYS A 149 -13.85 1.09 -3.55
CA LYS A 149 -13.81 0.47 -2.20
C LYS A 149 -12.40 0.26 -1.69
N SER A 150 -11.40 0.40 -2.54
CA SER A 150 -10.01 0.20 -2.15
C SER A 150 -9.54 1.30 -1.20
N SER A 151 -8.62 0.95 -0.31
CA SER A 151 -8.05 1.89 0.64
C SER A 151 -6.58 1.59 0.89
N ILE A 152 -5.86 2.58 1.37
CA ILE A 152 -4.44 2.46 1.68
C ILE A 152 -4.10 3.14 3.00
N THR A 153 -3.26 2.50 3.80
CA THR A 153 -2.89 2.99 5.14
C THR A 153 -1.47 3.50 5.12
N CYS A 154 -1.26 4.74 5.57
CA CYS A 154 0.05 5.30 5.78
C CYS A 154 0.61 4.92 7.16
N GLN A 155 1.94 4.94 7.28
CA GLN A 155 2.65 4.67 8.53
C GLN A 155 2.27 5.64 9.65
N TRP A 156 1.73 6.81 9.32
CA TRP A 156 1.24 7.79 10.30
C TRP A 156 -0.14 7.42 10.85
N GLY A 157 -0.68 6.24 10.52
CA GLY A 157 -2.01 5.80 10.98
C GLY A 157 -3.16 6.48 10.26
N GLY A 158 -2.90 7.09 9.11
CA GLY A 158 -3.92 7.64 8.21
C GLY A 158 -4.41 6.59 7.23
N THR A 159 -5.73 6.46 7.08
CA THR A 159 -6.37 5.65 6.05
C THR A 159 -6.88 6.56 4.94
N ILE A 160 -6.39 6.31 3.74
CA ILE A 160 -6.75 7.01 2.52
C ILE A 160 -7.81 6.19 1.82
N LYS A 161 -8.96 6.81 1.61
CA LYS A 161 -10.10 6.22 0.89
C LYS A 161 -10.38 7.01 -0.37
N ILE A 162 -10.83 6.33 -1.40
CA ILE A 162 -11.32 6.99 -2.61
C ILE A 162 -12.71 7.52 -2.34
N ILE A 163 -12.95 8.79 -2.68
CA ILE A 163 -14.23 9.46 -2.46
C ILE A 163 -15.02 9.61 -3.76
N THR A 164 -14.32 9.86 -4.87
CA THR A 164 -14.94 10.01 -6.19
C THR A 164 -14.01 9.46 -7.25
N THR A 165 -14.54 8.68 -8.17
CA THR A 165 -13.79 8.20 -9.34
C THR A 165 -13.93 9.18 -10.49
N ALA A 166 -12.85 9.44 -11.23
CA ALA A 166 -12.88 10.35 -12.37
C ALA A 166 -13.70 9.78 -13.54
N ASN A 167 -13.73 8.46 -13.70
CA ASN A 167 -14.45 7.76 -14.77
C ASN A 167 -15.46 6.78 -14.18
N MET A 168 -16.71 7.22 -14.04
CA MET A 168 -17.81 6.37 -13.56
C MET A 168 -18.33 5.37 -14.61
N THR A 169 -17.76 5.37 -15.82
CA THR A 169 -18.21 4.53 -16.94
C THR A 169 -17.75 3.08 -16.83
N VAL A 170 -16.60 2.82 -16.19
CA VAL A 170 -16.00 1.49 -16.13
C VAL A 170 -16.29 0.87 -14.76
N LYS A 171 -17.32 0.02 -14.73
CA LYS A 171 -17.69 -0.77 -13.56
C LYS A 171 -17.13 -2.18 -13.69
N LEU A 172 -16.45 -2.65 -12.65
CA LEU A 172 -16.02 -4.03 -12.54
C LEU A 172 -17.20 -4.87 -12.02
N ASN A 173 -17.50 -5.97 -12.70
CA ASN A 173 -18.58 -6.93 -12.37
C ASN A 173 -17.99 -8.19 -11.73
#